data_AF-A0A438MGS0-F1
#
_entry.id   AF-A0A438MGS0-F1
#
_cell.length_a   1.000
_cell.length_b   1.000
_cell.length_c   1.000
_cell.angle_alpha   90.00
_cell.angle_beta   90.00
_cell.angle_gamma   90.00
#
_symmetry.space_group_name_H-M   'P 1'
#
loop_
_entity.id
_entity.type
_entity.pdbx_description
1 polymer ?
#
loop_
_entity_poly.entity_id
_entity_poly.type
_entity_poly.pdbx_seq_one_letter_code
_entity_poly.pdbx_strand_id
1 'polypeptide(L)'
;MSVHLLLSAGRGPQECAWALARLLHRLEADATQQDLETHRADTVPGDRPGTYRSVLIRITGAGAEAFAASWTGTLCWHAPSPYRAGTGRKNWYVIAQPCQVDTPRTTFTEADVDIVACRTGGPGGQHRNKASTAVRATHRPTGIVIVVDTERQFSLNRRIALRLLRERIEHGDEVAERAVTAARRRIHDELVRGNPTRVERPEAPEQDQTPQVPTRRRRR
;
A
#
# COMPACT_ATOMS: atom_id res chain seq x y z
N MET A 1 15.07 3.70 -7.05
CA MET A 1 14.26 3.48 -5.83
C MET A 1 12.80 3.72 -6.20
N SER A 2 11.87 2.99 -5.58
CA SER A 2 10.44 3.16 -5.83
C SER A 2 9.65 3.22 -4.52
N VAL A 3 8.59 4.00 -4.51
CA VAL A 3 7.68 4.16 -3.37
C VAL A 3 6.24 4.09 -3.85
N HIS A 4 5.37 3.51 -3.03
CA HIS A 4 3.94 3.49 -3.29
C HIS A 4 3.24 4.47 -2.36
N LEU A 5 2.41 5.34 -2.95
CA LEU A 5 1.62 6.33 -2.25
C LEU A 5 0.13 6.04 -2.50
N LEU A 6 -0.65 5.88 -1.45
CA LEU A 6 -2.10 5.75 -1.53
C LEU A 6 -2.74 7.12 -1.33
N LEU A 7 -3.44 7.62 -2.35
CA LEU A 7 -4.32 8.78 -2.24
C LEU A 7 -5.75 8.30 -2.00
N SER A 8 -6.46 8.89 -1.04
CA SER A 8 -7.86 8.55 -0.74
C SER A 8 -8.72 9.76 -0.42
N ALA A 9 -9.92 9.78 -1.01
CA ALA A 9 -10.97 10.75 -0.70
C ALA A 9 -11.65 10.49 0.66
N GLY A 10 -11.25 9.42 1.36
CA GLY A 10 -11.83 8.94 2.60
C GLY A 10 -13.35 8.75 2.52
N ARG A 11 -14.04 8.96 3.63
CA ARG A 11 -15.52 9.00 3.71
C ARG A 11 -16.08 10.39 3.40
N GLY A 12 -15.44 11.10 2.47
CA GLY A 12 -15.88 12.40 1.97
C GLY A 12 -17.05 12.30 0.99
N PRO A 13 -17.75 13.42 0.73
CA PRO A 13 -18.76 13.49 -0.31
C PRO A 13 -18.11 13.40 -1.72
N GLN A 14 -18.91 13.27 -2.77
CA GLN A 14 -18.43 13.08 -4.16
C GLN A 14 -17.42 14.15 -4.63
N GLU A 15 -17.45 15.36 -4.07
CA GLU A 15 -16.50 16.43 -4.37
C GLU A 15 -15.07 16.09 -3.93
N CYS A 16 -14.89 15.28 -2.87
CA CYS A 16 -13.57 14.79 -2.47
C CYS A 16 -12.98 13.83 -3.52
N ALA A 17 -13.82 13.04 -4.20
CA ALA A 17 -13.37 12.16 -5.27
C ALA A 17 -12.92 12.94 -6.52
N TRP A 18 -13.59 14.06 -6.80
CA TRP A 18 -13.16 15.03 -7.81
C TRP A 18 -11.86 15.74 -7.42
N ALA A 19 -11.76 16.19 -6.17
CA ALA A 19 -10.55 16.81 -5.64
C ALA A 19 -9.34 15.89 -5.72
N LEU A 20 -9.50 14.59 -5.42
CA LEU A 20 -8.45 13.58 -5.59
C LEU A 20 -7.96 13.55 -7.04
N ALA A 21 -8.86 13.50 -8.02
CA ALA A 21 -8.46 13.50 -9.42
C ALA A 21 -7.65 14.75 -9.81
N ARG A 22 -8.00 15.92 -9.27
CA ARG A 22 -7.26 17.17 -9.50
C ARG A 22 -5.87 17.16 -8.85
N LEU A 23 -5.81 16.72 -7.59
CA LEU A 23 -4.55 16.56 -6.86
C LEU A 23 -3.62 15.53 -7.52
N LEU A 24 -4.18 14.41 -8.01
CA LEU A 24 -3.44 13.37 -8.71
C LEU A 24 -2.79 13.92 -9.99
N HIS A 25 -3.53 14.66 -10.80
CA HIS A 25 -2.98 15.30 -11.99
C HIS A 25 -1.84 16.26 -11.65
N ARG A 26 -1.99 17.04 -10.57
CA ARG A 26 -0.94 17.96 -10.10
C ARG A 26 0.30 17.20 -9.60
N LEU A 27 0.10 16.09 -8.89
CA LEU A 27 1.18 15.20 -8.45
C LEU A 27 1.94 14.61 -9.63
N GLU A 28 1.25 14.11 -10.66
CA GLU A 28 1.89 13.54 -11.85
C GLU A 28 2.68 14.60 -12.64
N ALA A 29 2.14 15.82 -12.75
CA ALA A 29 2.85 16.94 -13.36
C ALA A 29 4.11 17.33 -12.57
N ASP A 30 4.00 17.50 -11.25
CA ASP A 30 5.13 17.83 -10.37
C ASP A 30 6.20 16.71 -10.38
N ALA A 31 5.79 15.43 -10.46
CA ALA A 31 6.70 14.30 -10.57
C ALA A 31 7.47 14.32 -11.90
N THR A 32 6.76 14.59 -13.00
CA THR A 32 7.37 14.70 -14.34
C THR A 32 8.40 15.84 -14.38
N GLN A 33 8.11 16.98 -13.73
CA GLN A 33 9.05 18.10 -13.62
C GLN A 33 10.33 17.78 -12.83
N GLN A 34 10.30 16.73 -12.01
CA GLN A 34 11.44 16.25 -11.22
C GLN A 34 12.06 14.97 -11.81
N ASP A 35 11.79 14.67 -13.08
CA ASP A 35 12.26 13.47 -13.78
C ASP A 35 11.89 12.15 -13.05
N LEU A 36 10.74 12.14 -12.37
CA LEU A 36 10.19 10.96 -11.71
C LEU A 36 9.13 10.30 -12.59
N GLU A 37 9.17 8.97 -12.66
CA GLU A 37 8.17 8.17 -13.35
C GLU A 37 7.02 7.83 -12.38
N THR A 38 5.77 8.03 -12.84
CA THR A 38 4.56 7.67 -12.08
C THR A 38 3.74 6.62 -12.80
N HIS A 39 3.30 5.59 -12.07
CA HIS A 39 2.41 4.55 -12.57
C HIS A 39 1.24 4.31 -11.61
N ARG A 40 -0.01 4.44 -12.08
CA ARG A 40 -1.20 4.13 -11.29
C ARG A 40 -1.37 2.60 -11.20
N ALA A 41 -0.99 2.04 -10.06
CA ALA A 41 -1.02 0.59 -9.82
C ALA A 41 -2.43 0.06 -9.55
N ASP A 42 -3.27 0.84 -8.86
CA ASP A 42 -4.67 0.49 -8.60
C ASP A 42 -5.50 1.78 -8.53
N THR A 43 -6.73 1.72 -9.02
CA THR A 43 -7.66 2.87 -9.02
C THR A 43 -9.05 2.40 -8.68
N VAL A 44 -9.66 3.06 -7.69
CA VAL A 44 -11.07 2.86 -7.35
C VAL A 44 -11.85 4.05 -7.92
N PRO A 45 -12.73 3.85 -8.92
CA PRO A 45 -13.49 4.95 -9.51
C PRO A 45 -14.45 5.57 -8.49
N GLY A 46 -14.68 6.87 -8.63
CA GLY A 46 -15.73 7.59 -7.93
C GLY A 46 -17.07 7.54 -8.65
N ASP A 47 -18.09 8.11 -8.04
CA ASP A 47 -19.48 8.07 -8.53
C ASP A 47 -19.66 8.82 -9.87
N ARG A 48 -18.71 9.68 -10.24
CA ARG A 48 -18.73 10.46 -11.48
C ARG A 48 -17.55 10.09 -12.39
N PRO A 49 -17.74 10.16 -13.72
CA PRO A 49 -16.66 9.93 -14.68
C PRO A 49 -15.43 10.81 -14.38
N GLY A 50 -14.24 10.21 -14.47
CA GLY A 50 -12.98 10.90 -14.23
C GLY A 50 -12.71 11.27 -12.77
N THR A 51 -13.46 10.73 -11.81
CA THR A 51 -13.21 10.89 -10.37
C THR A 51 -12.76 9.59 -9.72
N TYR A 52 -12.12 9.67 -8.55
CA TYR A 52 -11.58 8.49 -7.87
C TYR A 52 -11.88 8.51 -6.37
N ARG A 53 -12.28 7.37 -5.80
CA ARG A 53 -12.34 7.18 -4.34
C ARG A 53 -10.95 6.99 -3.73
N SER A 54 -10.09 6.28 -4.46
CA SER A 54 -8.68 6.13 -4.11
C SER A 54 -7.84 5.76 -5.32
N VAL A 55 -6.56 6.12 -5.28
CA VAL A 55 -5.56 5.74 -6.28
C VAL A 55 -4.28 5.32 -5.56
N LEU A 56 -3.78 4.15 -5.89
CA LEU A 56 -2.44 3.69 -5.52
C LEU A 56 -1.49 4.04 -6.65
N ILE A 57 -0.55 4.93 -6.40
CA ILE A 57 0.45 5.36 -7.38
C ILE A 57 1.83 4.85 -6.97
N ARG A 58 2.55 4.26 -7.91
CA ARG A 58 3.97 3.93 -7.79
C ARG A 58 4.78 5.07 -8.37
N ILE A 59 5.74 5.58 -7.61
CA ILE A 59 6.66 6.65 -8.00
C ILE A 59 8.05 6.05 -8.04
N THR A 60 8.75 6.19 -9.16
CA THR A 60 10.08 5.63 -9.40
C THR A 60 11.04 6.72 -9.86
N GLY A 61 12.25 6.72 -9.31
CA GLY A 61 13.30 7.66 -9.73
C GLY A 61 14.24 8.02 -8.59
N ALA A 62 15.21 8.89 -8.89
CA ALA A 62 16.07 9.48 -7.87
C ALA A 62 15.28 10.54 -7.10
N GLY A 63 15.14 10.39 -5.78
CA GLY A 63 14.35 11.31 -4.95
C GLY A 63 12.86 10.95 -4.80
N ALA A 64 12.41 9.80 -5.31
CA ALA A 64 11.02 9.35 -5.20
C ALA A 64 10.48 9.36 -3.76
N GLU A 65 11.30 8.99 -2.78
CA GLU A 65 10.93 9.00 -1.35
C GLU A 65 10.70 10.44 -0.83
N ALA A 66 11.62 11.36 -1.12
CA ALA A 66 11.49 12.77 -0.72
C ALA A 66 10.29 13.43 -1.39
N PHE A 67 10.06 13.11 -2.67
CA PHE A 67 8.89 13.56 -3.41
C PHE A 67 7.60 13.04 -2.77
N ALA A 68 7.48 11.73 -2.51
CA ALA A 68 6.32 11.15 -1.85
C ALA A 68 6.09 11.73 -0.44
N ALA A 69 7.16 12.00 0.31
CA ALA A 69 7.08 12.64 1.62
C ALA A 69 6.47 14.05 1.52
N SER A 70 6.81 14.83 0.49
CA SER A 70 6.23 16.17 0.24
C SER A 70 4.73 16.15 -0.07
N TRP A 71 4.21 15.01 -0.54
CA TRP A 71 2.80 14.77 -0.81
C TRP A 71 2.10 13.99 0.30
N THR A 72 2.80 13.64 1.38
CA THR A 72 2.23 12.85 2.48
C THR A 72 1.44 13.73 3.46
N GLY A 73 0.32 13.20 3.94
CA GLY A 73 -0.56 13.83 4.91
C GLY A 73 -1.92 14.21 4.34
N THR A 74 -2.56 15.21 4.95
CA THR A 74 -3.86 15.71 4.50
C THR A 74 -3.67 16.76 3.42
N LEU A 75 -4.15 16.49 2.22
CA LEU A 75 -4.14 17.39 1.08
C LEU A 75 -5.49 18.11 0.97
N CYS A 76 -5.48 19.38 0.60
CA CYS A 76 -6.69 20.16 0.32
C CYS A 76 -6.67 20.68 -1.11
N TRP A 77 -7.68 20.34 -1.89
CA TRP A 77 -8.00 21.05 -3.12
C TRP A 77 -8.96 22.20 -2.79
N HIS A 78 -8.50 23.43 -2.96
CA HIS A 78 -9.27 24.62 -2.67
C HIS A 78 -9.88 25.21 -3.96
N ALA A 79 -11.13 24.83 -4.26
CA ALA A 79 -11.86 25.31 -5.43
C ALA A 79 -13.39 25.17 -5.25
N PRO A 80 -14.21 26.03 -5.89
CA PRO A 80 -15.64 25.77 -5.99
C PRO A 80 -15.88 24.42 -6.68
N SER A 81 -16.78 23.60 -6.13
CA SER A 81 -17.11 22.31 -6.74
C SER A 81 -18.02 22.50 -7.95
N PRO A 82 -17.78 21.77 -9.06
CA PRO A 82 -18.69 21.75 -10.20
C PRO A 82 -20.02 21.03 -9.91
N TYR A 83 -20.16 20.39 -8.74
CA TYR A 83 -21.34 19.59 -8.38
C TYR A 83 -22.32 20.35 -7.47
N ARG A 84 -21.95 21.54 -7.00
CA ARG A 84 -22.79 22.37 -6.13
C ARG A 84 -23.14 23.68 -6.82
N ALA A 85 -24.42 24.05 -6.79
CA ALA A 85 -24.89 25.34 -7.30
C ALA A 85 -24.58 26.53 -6.36
N GLY A 86 -24.17 26.27 -5.11
CA GLY A 86 -23.89 27.31 -4.10
C GLY A 86 -22.41 27.69 -3.97
N THR A 87 -22.14 28.91 -3.51
CA THR A 87 -20.80 29.53 -3.48
C THR A 87 -20.01 29.33 -2.18
N GLY A 88 -20.53 28.56 -1.22
CA GLY A 88 -19.97 28.48 0.13
C GLY A 88 -18.69 27.65 0.27
N ARG A 89 -18.78 26.33 0.07
CA ARG A 89 -17.68 25.41 0.38
C ARG A 89 -16.68 25.28 -0.77
N LYS A 90 -15.41 25.54 -0.47
CA LYS A 90 -14.29 25.41 -1.42
C LYS A 90 -13.21 24.42 -0.99
N ASN A 91 -13.27 23.91 0.24
CA ASN A 91 -12.26 23.00 0.79
C ASN A 91 -12.66 21.54 0.64
N TRP A 92 -11.86 20.79 -0.11
CA TRP A 92 -12.04 19.36 -0.37
C TRP A 92 -10.78 18.61 0.03
N TYR A 93 -10.91 17.71 1.01
CA TYR A 93 -9.77 17.05 1.63
C TYR A 93 -9.59 15.62 1.12
N VAL A 94 -8.33 15.23 0.98
CA VAL A 94 -7.84 13.91 0.53
C VAL A 94 -6.67 13.56 1.44
N ILE A 95 -6.50 12.28 1.79
CA ILE A 95 -5.31 11.81 2.50
C ILE A 95 -4.38 11.14 1.51
N ALA A 96 -3.07 11.37 1.66
CA ALA A 96 -2.03 10.70 0.91
C ALA A 96 -1.02 10.11 1.89
N GLN A 97 -0.77 8.81 1.83
CA GLN A 97 0.16 8.14 2.74
C GLN A 97 0.95 7.06 2.01
N PRO A 98 2.27 6.92 2.29
CA PRO A 98 3.05 5.81 1.80
C PRO A 98 2.47 4.50 2.34
N CYS A 99 2.43 3.46 1.51
CA CYS A 99 1.95 2.15 1.93
C CYS A 99 2.79 1.02 1.35
N GLN A 100 2.86 -0.08 2.08
CA GLN A 100 3.38 -1.33 1.54
C GLN A 100 2.33 -1.96 0.61
N VAL A 101 2.80 -2.55 -0.49
CA VAL A 101 1.94 -3.21 -1.49
C VAL A 101 2.20 -4.71 -1.51
N ASP A 102 3.48 -5.09 -1.37
CA ASP A 102 3.91 -6.48 -1.41
C ASP A 102 4.48 -6.93 -0.06
N THR A 103 4.25 -8.19 0.28
CA THR A 103 4.97 -8.92 1.32
C THR A 103 5.78 -10.03 0.66
N PRO A 104 7.06 -10.18 0.99
CA PRO A 104 7.86 -11.27 0.45
C PRO A 104 7.26 -12.60 0.91
N ARG A 105 7.06 -13.52 -0.05
CA ARG A 105 6.67 -14.90 0.25
C ARG A 105 7.90 -15.73 0.55
N THR A 106 7.83 -16.48 1.63
CA THR A 106 8.90 -17.38 2.04
C THR A 106 8.86 -18.62 1.15
N THR A 107 9.89 -18.81 0.33
CA THR A 107 10.01 -20.05 -0.45
C THR A 107 10.36 -21.21 0.49
N PHE A 108 9.68 -22.35 0.32
CA PHE A 108 9.93 -23.56 1.09
C PHE A 108 10.61 -24.63 0.24
N THR A 109 11.80 -25.05 0.66
CA THR A 109 12.52 -26.19 0.07
C THR A 109 12.93 -27.16 1.17
N GLU A 110 12.81 -28.47 0.96
CA GLU A 110 13.23 -29.46 1.97
C GLU A 110 14.73 -29.38 2.30
N ALA A 111 15.56 -28.94 1.36
CA ALA A 111 16.98 -28.70 1.57
C ALA A 111 17.26 -27.67 2.69
N ASP A 112 16.31 -26.76 2.95
CA ASP A 112 16.38 -25.73 3.98
C ASP A 112 15.96 -26.19 5.37
N VAL A 113 15.62 -27.47 5.52
CA VAL A 113 15.09 -28.03 6.76
C VAL A 113 16.12 -28.96 7.40
N ASP A 114 16.55 -28.60 8.61
CA ASP A 114 17.34 -29.48 9.46
C ASP A 114 16.44 -30.43 10.22
N ILE A 115 16.67 -31.73 10.03
CA ILE A 115 15.85 -32.80 10.60
C ILE A 115 16.69 -33.58 11.57
N VAL A 116 16.28 -33.57 12.84
CA VAL A 116 16.99 -34.24 13.93
C VAL A 116 16.04 -35.21 14.63
N ALA A 117 16.47 -36.46 14.81
CA ALA A 117 15.77 -37.40 15.66
C ALA A 117 15.84 -36.95 17.12
N CYS A 118 14.71 -36.87 17.80
CA CYS A 118 14.64 -36.49 19.19
C CYS A 118 13.90 -37.54 20.02
N ARG A 119 13.96 -37.37 21.35
CA ARG A 119 13.17 -38.17 22.30
C ARG A 119 12.14 -37.24 22.92
N THR A 120 10.87 -37.60 22.84
CA THR A 120 9.81 -36.86 23.54
C THR A 120 9.56 -37.50 24.90
N GLY A 121 9.64 -36.70 25.96
CA GLY A 121 9.30 -37.12 27.32
C GLY A 121 7.81 -36.93 27.55
N GLY A 122 7.02 -37.99 27.37
CA GLY A 122 5.59 -38.00 27.68
C GLY A 122 5.22 -39.21 28.54
N PRO A 123 4.07 -39.20 29.25
CA PRO A 123 3.64 -40.27 30.17
C PRO A 123 3.21 -41.59 29.47
N GLY A 124 3.82 -41.92 28.32
CA GLY A 124 3.60 -43.18 27.61
C GLY A 124 4.58 -44.26 28.05
N GLY A 125 4.08 -45.50 28.19
CA GLY A 125 4.83 -46.65 28.71
C GLY A 125 6.12 -47.02 27.98
N GLN A 126 6.80 -48.05 28.49
CA GLN A 126 8.18 -48.46 28.19
C GLN A 126 8.56 -48.56 26.68
N HIS A 127 7.58 -48.76 25.79
CA HIS A 127 7.79 -48.84 24.34
C HIS A 127 7.93 -47.47 23.65
N ARG A 128 7.37 -46.39 24.23
CA ARG A 128 7.50 -45.01 23.70
C ARG A 128 8.88 -44.41 23.99
N ASN A 129 9.57 -44.91 25.02
CA ASN A 129 10.83 -44.34 25.52
C ASN A 129 12.10 -44.97 24.91
N LYS A 130 11.98 -46.06 24.13
CA LYS A 130 13.14 -46.81 23.60
C LYS A 130 13.50 -46.53 22.13
N ALA A 131 12.58 -46.03 21.30
CA ALA A 131 12.86 -45.71 19.90
C ALA A 131 12.77 -44.19 19.65
N SER A 132 13.83 -43.57 19.13
CA SER A 132 13.87 -42.15 18.76
C SER A 132 13.13 -41.89 17.45
N THR A 133 11.82 -42.15 17.45
CA THR A 133 10.96 -41.97 16.27
C THR A 133 10.49 -40.53 16.12
N ALA A 134 10.59 -39.71 17.18
CA ALA A 134 10.22 -38.31 17.12
C ALA A 134 11.19 -37.50 16.25
N VAL A 135 10.65 -36.51 15.56
CA VAL A 135 11.38 -35.65 14.63
C VAL A 135 11.29 -34.22 15.10
N ARG A 136 12.43 -33.53 15.21
CA ARG A 136 12.51 -32.08 15.26
C ARG A 136 12.95 -31.56 13.89
N ALA A 137 12.08 -30.84 13.21
CA ALA A 137 12.35 -30.17 11.95
C ALA A 137 12.52 -28.67 12.17
N THR A 138 13.62 -28.09 11.68
CA THR A 138 13.92 -26.65 11.80
C THR A 138 14.11 -26.05 10.42
N HIS A 139 13.29 -25.08 10.03
CA HIS A 139 13.50 -24.34 8.79
C HIS A 139 14.56 -23.26 9.03
N ARG A 140 15.77 -23.44 8.47
CA ARG A 140 16.90 -22.56 8.74
C ARG A 140 16.62 -21.07 8.41
N PRO A 141 16.00 -20.72 7.27
CA PRO A 141 15.75 -19.32 6.92
C PRO A 141 14.80 -18.59 7.87
N THR A 142 13.77 -19.27 8.38
CA THR A 142 12.75 -18.63 9.25
C THR A 142 12.97 -18.90 10.73
N GLY A 143 13.82 -19.86 11.09
CA GLY A 143 14.01 -20.32 12.47
C GLY A 143 12.81 -21.08 13.06
N ILE A 144 11.78 -21.39 12.26
CA ILE A 144 10.60 -22.10 12.75
C ILE A 144 10.98 -23.55 13.05
N VAL A 145 10.65 -24.00 14.26
CA VAL A 145 10.89 -25.37 14.73
C VAL A 145 9.56 -26.08 14.97
N ILE A 146 9.45 -27.31 14.46
CA ILE A 146 8.32 -28.19 14.71
C ILE A 146 8.84 -29.54 15.22
N VAL A 147 8.18 -30.06 16.26
CA VAL A 147 8.45 -31.39 16.80
C VAL A 147 7.22 -32.27 16.58
N VAL A 148 7.42 -33.45 16.01
CA VAL A 148 6.36 -34.44 15.74
C VAL A 148 6.76 -35.79 16.30
N ASP A 149 5.90 -36.38 17.11
CA ASP A 149 6.07 -37.71 17.71
C ASP A 149 4.80 -38.58 17.63
N THR A 150 3.90 -38.27 16.71
CA THR A 150 2.58 -38.89 16.60
C THR A 150 2.65 -40.33 16.11
N GLU A 151 3.61 -40.64 15.22
CA GLU A 151 3.72 -41.93 14.56
C GLU A 151 4.84 -42.80 15.14
N ARG A 152 4.68 -44.12 14.96
CA ARG A 152 5.68 -45.11 15.39
C ARG A 152 6.88 -45.21 14.44
N GLN A 153 6.83 -44.58 13.27
CA GLN A 153 7.91 -44.61 12.28
C GLN A 153 8.48 -43.20 12.09
N PHE A 154 9.82 -43.09 12.14
CA PHE A 154 10.54 -41.83 11.93
C PHE A 154 10.22 -41.20 10.56
N SER A 155 10.14 -42.00 9.49
CA SER A 155 9.82 -41.52 8.15
C SER A 155 8.43 -40.90 8.05
N LEU A 156 7.45 -41.44 8.78
CA LEU A 156 6.11 -40.85 8.88
C LEU A 156 6.16 -39.52 9.64
N ASN A 157 6.81 -39.49 10.81
CA ASN A 157 6.99 -38.25 11.57
C ASN A 157 7.75 -37.18 10.77
N ARG A 158 8.75 -37.57 9.95
CA ARG A 158 9.47 -36.66 9.05
C ARG A 158 8.53 -36.01 8.04
N ARG A 159 7.70 -36.81 7.37
CA ARG A 159 6.72 -36.30 6.38
C ARG A 159 5.71 -35.35 7.02
N ILE A 160 5.21 -35.71 8.22
CA ILE A 160 4.27 -34.87 8.96
C ILE A 160 4.95 -33.56 9.38
N ALA A 161 6.17 -33.62 9.92
CA ALA A 161 6.91 -32.43 10.34
C ALA A 161 7.15 -31.46 9.17
N LEU A 162 7.56 -31.97 8.01
CA LEU A 162 7.75 -31.16 6.80
C LEU A 162 6.45 -30.52 6.31
N ARG A 163 5.34 -31.27 6.31
CA ARG A 163 4.02 -30.74 5.94
C ARG A 163 3.59 -29.61 6.88
N LEU A 164 3.65 -29.84 8.19
CA LEU A 164 3.28 -28.83 9.19
C LEU A 164 4.19 -27.60 9.12
N LEU A 165 5.47 -27.78 8.79
CA LEU A 165 6.43 -26.69 8.69
C LEU A 165 6.11 -25.79 7.50
N ARG A 166 5.78 -26.40 6.36
CA ARG A 166 5.27 -25.68 5.18
C ARG A 166 3.99 -24.93 5.48
N GLU A 167 2.98 -25.61 6.05
CA GLU A 167 1.70 -25.00 6.41
C GLU A 167 1.88 -23.81 7.37
N ARG A 168 2.81 -23.92 8.33
CA ARG A 168 3.09 -22.85 9.29
C ARG A 168 3.73 -21.62 8.62
N ILE A 169 4.61 -21.84 7.65
CA ILE A 169 5.26 -20.77 6.87
C ILE A 169 4.24 -20.08 5.98
N GLU A 170 3.48 -20.85 5.20
CA GLU A 170 2.42 -20.34 4.32
C GLU A 170 1.39 -19.52 5.11
N HIS A 171 0.96 -20.03 6.27
CA HIS A 171 0.06 -19.30 7.14
C HIS A 171 0.67 -17.97 7.66
N GLY A 172 1.97 -17.96 7.98
CA GLY A 172 2.68 -16.74 8.35
C GLY A 172 2.68 -15.70 7.24
N ASP A 173 2.96 -16.12 6.01
CA ASP A 173 2.95 -15.26 4.82
C ASP A 173 1.53 -14.71 4.56
N GLU A 174 0.50 -15.55 4.65
CA GLU A 174 -0.91 -15.11 4.51
C GLU A 174 -1.29 -14.07 5.57
N VAL A 175 -0.86 -14.26 6.83
CA VAL A 175 -1.11 -13.29 7.91
C VAL A 175 -0.41 -11.97 7.61
N ALA A 176 0.81 -11.99 7.10
CA ALA A 176 1.54 -10.79 6.70
C ALA A 176 0.83 -10.05 5.54
N GLU A 177 0.40 -10.77 4.50
CA GLU A 177 -0.37 -10.20 3.38
C GLU A 177 -1.68 -9.54 3.85
N ARG A 178 -2.41 -10.22 4.74
CA ARG A 178 -3.64 -9.68 5.33
C ARG A 178 -3.35 -8.43 6.16
N ALA A 179 -2.24 -8.39 6.89
CA ALA A 179 -1.84 -7.23 7.68
C ALA A 179 -1.53 -6.01 6.80
N VAL A 180 -0.80 -6.20 5.68
CA VAL A 180 -0.53 -5.14 4.70
C VAL A 180 -1.82 -4.63 4.06
N THR A 181 -2.70 -5.55 3.63
CA THR A 181 -4.01 -5.18 3.06
C THR A 181 -4.86 -4.39 4.07
N ALA A 182 -4.89 -4.84 5.33
CA ALA A 182 -5.61 -4.16 6.40
C ALA A 182 -5.01 -2.79 6.75
N ALA A 183 -3.69 -2.65 6.74
CA ALA A 183 -3.01 -1.36 6.91
C ALA A 183 -3.40 -0.39 5.79
N ARG A 184 -3.37 -0.83 4.53
CA ARG A 184 -3.79 0.00 3.40
C ARG A 184 -5.25 0.46 3.50
N ARG A 185 -6.14 -0.42 3.98
CA ARG A 185 -7.56 -0.07 4.19
C ARG A 185 -7.76 0.98 5.28
N ARG A 186 -6.97 0.93 6.36
CA ARG A 186 -7.06 1.88 7.48
C ARG A 186 -6.74 3.31 7.05
N ILE A 187 -5.84 3.52 6.08
CA ILE A 187 -5.52 4.83 5.51
C ILE A 187 -6.79 5.58 5.05
N HIS A 188 -7.79 4.88 4.51
CA HIS A 188 -9.05 5.52 4.10
C HIS A 188 -9.82 6.19 5.25
N ASP A 189 -9.62 5.71 6.47
CA ASP A 189 -10.31 6.15 7.69
C ASP A 189 -9.48 7.17 8.50
N GLU A 190 -8.19 7.37 8.18
CA GLU A 190 -7.27 8.26 8.88
C GLU A 190 -7.36 9.74 8.44
N LEU A 191 -8.20 10.06 7.46
CA LEU A 191 -8.34 11.43 6.94
C LEU A 191 -8.86 12.40 8.02
N VAL A 192 -7.97 13.25 8.52
CA VAL A 192 -8.30 14.40 9.39
C VAL A 192 -8.59 15.63 8.52
N ARG A 193 -9.64 16.40 8.85
CA ARG A 193 -10.04 17.60 8.09
C ARG A 193 -9.73 18.86 8.89
N GLY A 194 -9.32 19.93 8.20
CA GLY A 194 -9.19 21.28 8.78
C GLY A 194 -7.76 21.78 9.00
N ASN A 195 -6.74 20.93 8.88
CA ASN A 195 -5.34 21.34 8.92
C ASN A 195 -4.52 20.58 7.86
N PRO A 196 -4.63 20.97 6.58
CA PRO A 196 -3.96 20.26 5.50
C PRO A 196 -2.44 20.53 5.51
N THR A 197 -1.65 19.49 5.27
CA THR A 197 -0.20 19.59 5.04
C THR A 197 0.12 20.27 3.72
N ARG A 198 -0.79 20.20 2.74
CA ARG A 198 -0.64 20.84 1.43
C ARG A 198 -1.98 21.37 0.92
N VAL A 199 -1.97 22.57 0.35
CA VAL A 199 -3.15 23.19 -0.27
C VAL A 199 -2.85 23.51 -1.72
N GLU A 200 -3.62 22.90 -2.62
CA GLU A 200 -3.55 23.14 -4.06
C GLU A 200 -4.77 23.92 -4.54
N ARG A 201 -4.57 24.72 -5.59
CA ARG A 201 -5.60 25.53 -6.24
C ARG A 201 -5.54 25.31 -7.75
N PRO A 202 -6.66 25.50 -8.48
CA PRO A 202 -6.63 25.52 -9.94
C PRO A 202 -5.64 26.58 -10.41
N GLU A 203 -4.88 26.26 -11.46
CA GLU A 203 -4.10 27.27 -12.18
C GLU A 203 -5.06 28.35 -12.69
N ALA A 204 -4.65 29.62 -12.56
CA ALA A 204 -5.43 30.71 -13.11
C ALA A 204 -5.52 30.50 -14.64
N PRO A 205 -6.68 30.74 -15.27
CA PRO A 205 -6.72 30.78 -16.72
C PRO A 205 -5.70 31.82 -17.18
N GLU A 206 -4.79 31.43 -18.09
CA GLU A 206 -3.95 32.38 -18.81
C GLU A 206 -4.87 33.48 -19.34
N GLN A 207 -4.67 34.69 -18.84
CA GLN A 207 -5.34 35.85 -19.42
C GLN A 207 -4.79 35.97 -20.83
N ASP A 208 -5.63 35.59 -21.79
CA ASP A 208 -5.43 35.82 -23.21
C ASP A 208 -4.94 37.26 -23.38
N GLN A 209 -3.65 37.42 -23.73
CA GLN A 209 -3.07 38.72 -23.99
C GLN A 209 -3.69 39.22 -25.29
N THR A 210 -4.89 39.82 -25.20
CA THR A 210 -5.50 40.54 -26.31
C THR A 210 -4.48 41.56 -26.80
N PRO A 211 -3.97 41.46 -28.03
CA PRO A 211 -3.02 42.44 -28.54
C PRO A 211 -3.72 43.79 -28.58
N GLN A 212 -3.17 44.77 -27.84
CA GLN A 212 -3.62 46.15 -27.90
C GLN A 212 -3.45 46.66 -29.33
N VAL A 213 -4.56 46.79 -30.05
CA VAL A 213 -4.59 47.46 -31.34
C VAL A 213 -4.16 48.92 -31.13
N PRO A 214 -3.07 49.40 -31.76
CA PRO A 214 -2.66 50.78 -31.61
C PRO A 214 -3.70 51.67 -32.28
N THR A 215 -4.32 52.53 -31.49
CA THR A 215 -5.25 53.56 -31.95
C THR A 215 -4.49 54.51 -32.87
N ARG A 216 -4.67 54.37 -34.19
CA ARG A 216 -4.18 55.38 -35.16
C ARG A 216 -4.90 56.69 -34.89
N ARG A 217 -4.19 57.63 -34.24
CA ARG A 217 -4.58 59.04 -34.19
C ARG A 217 -4.75 59.56 -35.61
N ARG A 218 -5.99 59.89 -36.00
CA ARG A 218 -6.26 60.74 -37.15
C ARG A 218 -5.63 62.11 -36.89
N ARG A 219 -4.61 62.47 -37.66
CA ARG A 219 -4.19 63.87 -37.80
C ARG A 219 -5.10 64.53 -38.85
N ARG A 220 -5.59 65.71 -38.51
CA ARG A 220 -6.21 66.67 -39.41
C ARG A 220 -5.17 67.23 -40.37
#